data_AF-A0A6P7G4D7-F1
#
_entry.id   AF-A0A6P7G4D7-F1
#
_cell.length_a   1.000
_cell.length_b   1.000
_cell.length_c   1.000
_cell.angle_alpha   90.00
_cell.angle_beta   90.00
_cell.angle_gamma   90.00
#
_symmetry.space_group_name_H-M   'P 1'
#
loop_
_entity.id
_entity.type
_entity.pdbx_description
1 polymer ?
#
loop_
_entity_poly.entity_id
_entity_poly.type
_entity_poly.pdbx_seq_one_letter_code
_entity_poly.pdbx_strand_id
1 'polypeptide(L)'
;MLYTAKSSSDLSLTDLVRDIKMFFELYWQYFVMGLILYLVVRGGYVFFNKQQKKDKLRMEKKDDDCRSSFELNSLSSSSSTSSIDEEDEDHLLPALPKDLNHVPLEFVKLPVDECLTRSEEFFKLMNKRRTVRHFSDETVPVEIIHNIIRTAGIL
;
A
#
# COMPACT_ATOMS: atom_id res chain seq x y z
N MET A 1 66.36 51.31 -26.88
CA MET A 1 65.02 51.01 -27.44
C MET A 1 64.82 49.51 -27.24
N LEU A 2 63.90 49.02 -26.43
CA LEU A 2 62.47 48.98 -26.72
C LEU A 2 61.70 48.88 -25.39
N TYR A 3 61.02 49.95 -25.00
CA TYR A 3 59.95 49.90 -24.02
C TYR A 3 58.71 49.39 -24.75
N THR A 4 58.30 48.14 -24.50
CA THR A 4 56.99 47.67 -24.94
C THR A 4 55.97 48.07 -23.88
N ALA A 5 55.09 48.99 -24.26
CA ALA A 5 54.01 49.49 -23.43
C ALA A 5 53.09 48.32 -23.02
N LYS A 6 53.20 47.89 -21.75
CA LYS A 6 52.30 46.89 -21.19
C LYS A 6 50.96 47.56 -20.90
N SER A 7 49.95 47.11 -21.64
CA SER A 7 48.57 47.59 -21.65
C SER A 7 47.98 47.70 -20.24
N SER A 8 47.38 48.84 -19.94
CA SER A 8 46.72 49.18 -18.67
C SER A 8 45.60 48.22 -18.23
N SER A 9 45.18 47.30 -19.11
CA SER A 9 44.17 46.26 -18.83
C SER A 9 44.70 45.10 -17.97
N ASP A 10 46.00 44.77 -18.05
CA ASP A 10 46.57 43.63 -17.34
C ASP A 10 46.66 43.87 -15.82
N LEU A 11 46.74 45.14 -15.39
CA LEU A 11 46.85 45.54 -13.99
C LEU A 11 45.54 45.29 -13.21
N SER A 12 44.40 45.61 -13.83
CA SER A 12 43.08 45.41 -13.22
C SER A 12 42.69 43.94 -13.07
N LEU A 13 43.16 43.11 -14.00
CA LEU A 13 42.84 41.68 -14.06
C LEU A 13 43.62 40.90 -13.00
N THR A 14 44.89 41.25 -12.77
CA THR A 14 45.70 40.61 -11.72
C THR A 14 45.24 40.98 -10.31
N ASP A 15 44.79 42.22 -10.10
CA ASP A 15 44.28 42.66 -8.80
C ASP A 15 42.91 42.03 -8.50
N LEU A 16 42.02 41.96 -9.50
CA LEU A 16 40.73 41.27 -9.40
C LEU A 16 40.89 39.76 -9.17
N VAL A 17 41.84 39.11 -9.85
CA VAL A 17 42.15 37.68 -9.62
C VAL A 17 42.73 37.45 -8.22
N ARG A 18 43.49 38.40 -7.69
CA ARG A 18 44.07 38.31 -6.34
C ARG A 18 43.02 38.51 -5.24
N ASP A 19 42.08 39.42 -5.44
CA ASP A 19 40.92 39.60 -4.56
C ASP A 19 40.01 38.37 -4.59
N ILE A 20 39.68 37.89 -5.79
CA ILE A 20 38.91 36.64 -5.98
C ILE A 20 39.60 35.46 -5.28
N LYS A 21 40.92 35.36 -5.38
CA LYS A 21 41.70 34.31 -4.71
C LYS A 21 41.63 34.40 -3.19
N MET A 22 41.68 35.61 -2.60
CA MET A 22 41.48 35.79 -1.15
C MET A 22 40.05 35.46 -0.71
N PHE A 23 39.04 35.81 -1.52
CA PHE A 23 37.65 35.44 -1.24
C PHE A 23 37.43 33.92 -1.29
N PHE A 24 38.00 33.24 -2.29
CA PHE A 24 37.90 31.78 -2.36
C PHE A 24 38.62 31.10 -1.20
N GLU A 25 39.84 31.49 -0.83
CA GLU A 25 40.56 30.88 0.31
C GLU A 25 39.80 31.01 1.64
N LEU A 26 39.11 32.13 1.87
CA LEU A 26 38.39 32.39 3.11
C LEU A 26 36.96 31.79 3.12
N TYR A 27 36.30 31.69 1.96
CA TYR A 27 34.91 31.21 1.86
C TYR A 27 34.73 29.81 1.29
N TRP A 28 35.78 29.17 0.78
CA TRP A 28 35.70 27.82 0.19
C TRP A 28 35.11 26.79 1.17
N GLN A 29 35.42 26.92 2.46
CA GLN A 29 34.87 26.06 3.50
C GLN A 29 33.34 26.15 3.60
N TYR A 30 32.75 27.35 3.48
CA TYR A 30 31.29 27.52 3.49
C TYR A 30 30.65 26.95 2.23
N PHE A 31 31.33 27.03 1.08
CA PHE A 31 30.85 26.45 -0.17
C PHE A 31 30.83 24.92 -0.10
N VAL A 32 31.87 24.32 0.47
CA VAL A 32 31.96 22.87 0.72
C VAL A 32 30.90 22.44 1.74
N MET A 33 30.71 23.17 2.84
CA MET A 33 29.67 22.89 3.83
C MET A 33 28.25 23.01 3.24
N GLY A 34 28.01 24.01 2.38
CA GLY A 34 26.75 24.16 1.65
C GLY A 34 26.50 23.03 0.65
N LEU A 35 27.55 22.58 -0.06
CA LEU A 35 27.47 21.43 -0.97
C LEU A 35 27.15 20.14 -0.20
N ILE A 36 27.82 19.91 0.93
CA ILE A 36 27.58 18.75 1.81
C ILE A 36 26.15 18.81 2.36
N LEU A 37 25.71 19.96 2.87
CA LEU A 37 24.34 20.14 3.38
C LEU A 37 23.30 19.89 2.27
N TYR A 38 23.55 20.39 1.06
CA TYR A 38 22.69 20.16 -0.09
C TYR A 38 22.64 18.68 -0.49
N LEU A 39 23.77 17.97 -0.48
CA LEU A 39 23.81 16.53 -0.76
C LEU A 39 23.14 15.70 0.33
N VAL A 40 23.24 16.11 1.60
CA VAL A 40 22.54 15.47 2.72
C VAL A 40 21.04 15.71 2.66
N VAL A 41 20.60 16.93 2.36
CA VAL A 41 19.17 17.26 2.19
C VAL A 41 18.60 16.60 0.94
N ARG A 42 19.29 16.65 -0.20
CA ARG A 42 18.83 16.06 -1.46
C ARG A 42 18.92 14.54 -1.44
N GLY A 43 20.00 13.97 -0.92
CA GLY A 43 20.18 12.54 -0.70
C GLY A 43 19.20 12.01 0.35
N GLY A 44 19.04 12.73 1.46
CA GLY A 44 18.04 12.47 2.49
C GLY A 44 16.62 12.51 1.93
N TYR A 45 16.26 13.54 1.16
CA TYR A 45 14.94 13.67 0.53
C TYR A 45 14.64 12.53 -0.46
N VAL A 46 15.61 12.14 -1.29
CA VAL A 46 15.46 11.00 -2.21
C VAL A 46 15.40 9.68 -1.44
N PHE A 47 16.21 9.52 -0.39
CA PHE A 47 16.21 8.32 0.45
C PHE A 47 14.91 8.20 1.26
N PHE A 48 14.37 9.30 1.78
CA PHE A 48 13.10 9.34 2.51
C PHE A 48 11.91 9.07 1.58
N ASN A 49 11.90 9.64 0.37
CA ASN A 49 10.89 9.31 -0.65
C ASN A 49 10.99 7.85 -1.14
N LYS A 50 12.18 7.25 -1.15
CA LYS A 50 12.39 5.83 -1.50
C LYS A 50 12.09 4.88 -0.33
N GLN A 51 12.34 5.29 0.91
CA GLN A 51 11.95 4.61 2.15
C GLN A 51 10.43 4.51 2.26
N GLN A 52 9.70 5.62 2.05
CA GLN A 52 8.23 5.60 1.98
C GLN A 52 7.70 4.57 0.98
N LYS A 53 8.33 4.43 -0.20
CA LYS A 53 7.97 3.40 -1.19
C LYS A 53 8.30 1.99 -0.70
N LYS A 54 9.42 1.78 -0.01
CA LYS A 54 9.80 0.47 0.55
C LYS A 54 8.91 0.05 1.73
N ASP A 55 8.51 0.98 2.58
CA ASP A 55 7.62 0.71 3.71
C ASP A 55 6.19 0.43 3.22
N LYS A 56 5.73 1.12 2.17
CA LYS A 56 4.47 0.82 1.48
C LYS A 56 4.50 -0.57 0.81
N LEU A 57 5.59 -0.92 0.11
CA LEU A 57 5.76 -2.24 -0.53
C LEU A 57 5.99 -3.38 0.47
N ARG A 58 6.59 -3.11 1.64
CA ARG A 58 6.80 -4.11 2.71
C ARG A 58 5.53 -4.40 3.52
N MET A 59 4.63 -3.43 3.64
CA MET A 59 3.29 -3.67 4.20
C MET A 59 2.44 -4.50 3.24
N GLU A 60 2.45 -4.19 1.93
CA GLU A 60 1.77 -5.01 0.91
C GLU A 60 2.26 -6.47 0.89
N LYS A 61 3.57 -6.70 1.10
CA LYS A 61 4.15 -8.05 1.06
C LYS A 61 3.98 -8.87 2.35
N LYS A 62 3.50 -8.28 3.45
CA LYS A 62 3.40 -9.00 4.74
C LYS A 62 2.08 -9.78 4.92
N ASP A 63 1.10 -9.54 4.06
CA ASP A 63 -0.27 -10.04 4.28
C ASP A 63 -0.68 -11.18 3.31
N ASP A 64 0.22 -11.65 2.45
CA ASP A 64 -0.05 -12.79 1.53
C ASP A 64 0.11 -14.18 2.17
N ASP A 65 0.59 -14.27 3.43
CA ASP A 65 0.69 -15.53 4.17
C ASP A 65 -0.65 -15.91 4.85
N CYS A 66 -1.75 -15.90 4.08
CA CYS A 66 -3.00 -16.60 4.44
C CYS A 66 -3.22 -17.86 3.58
N ARG A 67 -2.17 -18.34 2.91
CA ARG A 67 -2.19 -19.61 2.17
C ARG A 67 -1.30 -20.64 2.85
N SER A 68 -1.64 -20.96 4.10
CA SER A 68 -1.13 -22.16 4.76
C SER A 68 -2.23 -22.72 5.66
N SER A 69 -2.35 -24.06 5.65
CA SER A 69 -3.27 -24.91 6.41
C SER A 69 -4.75 -24.92 6.00
N PHE A 70 -5.02 -25.32 4.75
CA PHE A 70 -6.00 -26.38 4.55
C PHE A 70 -5.50 -27.30 3.44
N GLU A 71 -4.34 -27.90 3.68
CA GLU A 71 -4.02 -29.16 3.00
C GLU A 71 -4.94 -30.24 3.59
N LEU A 72 -6.07 -30.49 2.95
CA LEU A 72 -6.73 -31.78 3.07
C LEU A 72 -6.20 -32.68 1.95
N ASN A 73 -5.13 -33.40 2.26
CA ASN A 73 -4.81 -34.65 1.59
C ASN A 73 -5.46 -35.80 2.37
N SER A 74 -6.64 -36.21 1.94
CA SER A 74 -7.24 -37.53 2.16
C SER A 74 -8.65 -37.47 1.58
N LEU A 75 -9.16 -38.36 0.75
CA LEU A 75 -8.66 -39.58 0.16
C LEU A 75 -9.71 -39.89 -0.92
N SER A 76 -9.23 -40.42 -2.03
CA SER A 76 -10.01 -41.06 -3.10
C SER A 76 -11.42 -41.54 -2.71
N SER A 77 -12.41 -41.11 -3.50
CA SER A 77 -13.43 -42.01 -4.02
C SER A 77 -13.93 -41.45 -5.34
N SER A 78 -13.21 -41.83 -6.40
CA SER A 78 -13.86 -42.20 -7.64
C SER A 78 -15.03 -43.14 -7.28
N SER A 79 -16.25 -42.65 -7.35
CA SER A 79 -17.40 -43.53 -7.50
C SER A 79 -18.17 -43.05 -8.71
N SER A 80 -17.81 -43.66 -9.83
CA SER A 80 -18.74 -44.01 -10.88
C SER A 80 -20.10 -44.31 -10.25
N THR A 81 -21.16 -43.83 -10.89
CA THR A 81 -22.52 -44.34 -10.69
C THR A 81 -22.52 -45.86 -10.86
N SER A 82 -22.39 -46.59 -9.77
CA SER A 82 -22.73 -48.00 -9.68
C SER A 82 -23.78 -48.12 -8.59
N SER A 83 -25.00 -48.35 -9.04
CA SER A 83 -26.09 -48.93 -8.26
C SER A 83 -25.56 -50.01 -7.31
N ILE A 84 -25.73 -49.83 -6.00
CA ILE A 84 -25.94 -50.87 -4.99
C ILE A 84 -26.56 -50.20 -3.75
N ASP A 85 -27.70 -50.79 -3.40
CA ASP A 85 -28.45 -50.95 -2.16
C ASP A 85 -27.96 -50.35 -0.83
N GLU A 86 -28.96 -50.01 -0.03
CA GLU A 86 -28.96 -49.51 1.35
C GLU A 86 -28.06 -50.31 2.31
N GLU A 87 -27.27 -49.59 3.12
CA GLU A 87 -27.11 -49.75 4.58
C GLU A 87 -25.72 -49.21 5.04
N ASP A 88 -25.77 -48.31 6.02
CA ASP A 88 -24.69 -47.91 6.94
C ASP A 88 -23.48 -47.12 6.42
N GLU A 89 -23.69 -45.85 6.09
CA GLU A 89 -22.68 -44.80 6.25
C GLU A 89 -23.40 -43.50 6.64
N ASP A 90 -22.83 -42.72 7.56
CA ASP A 90 -23.32 -41.39 7.97
C ASP A 90 -23.27 -40.42 6.77
N HIS A 91 -24.21 -40.58 5.84
CA HIS A 91 -24.31 -39.77 4.64
C HIS A 91 -24.73 -38.37 5.06
N LEU A 92 -23.75 -37.47 5.16
CA LEU A 92 -23.96 -36.04 5.23
C LEU A 92 -24.78 -35.61 4.00
N LEU A 93 -26.09 -35.61 4.13
CA LEU A 93 -27.00 -35.14 3.09
C LEU A 93 -26.73 -33.65 2.89
N PRO A 94 -26.54 -33.18 1.64
CA PRO A 94 -26.35 -31.76 1.39
C PRO A 94 -27.57 -30.97 1.89
N ALA A 95 -27.32 -29.76 2.42
CA ALA A 95 -28.39 -28.87 2.89
C ALA A 95 -29.36 -28.44 1.78
N LEU A 96 -28.96 -28.63 0.51
CA LEU A 96 -29.78 -28.36 -0.66
C LEU A 96 -30.15 -29.68 -1.38
N PRO A 97 -31.34 -29.74 -2.01
CA PRO A 97 -31.69 -30.85 -2.91
C PRO A 97 -30.69 -30.98 -4.05
N LYS A 98 -30.50 -32.20 -4.57
CA LYS A 98 -29.60 -32.45 -5.71
C LYS A 98 -30.13 -31.87 -7.04
N ASP A 99 -31.45 -31.69 -7.14
CA ASP A 99 -32.13 -31.35 -8.39
C ASP A 99 -32.41 -29.84 -8.56
N LEU A 100 -31.45 -28.99 -8.21
CA LEU A 100 -31.57 -27.53 -8.40
C LEU A 100 -31.02 -27.11 -9.77
N ASN A 101 -31.78 -26.26 -10.45
CA ASN A 101 -31.31 -25.61 -11.68
C ASN A 101 -30.21 -24.59 -11.36
N HIS A 102 -29.08 -24.69 -12.04
CA HIS A 102 -28.01 -23.70 -11.95
C HIS A 102 -28.37 -22.44 -12.74
N VAL A 103 -28.14 -21.27 -12.14
CA VAL A 103 -28.33 -19.96 -12.78
C VAL A 103 -26.95 -19.32 -12.97
N PRO A 104 -26.64 -18.71 -14.14
CA PRO A 104 -25.39 -17.98 -14.34
C PRO A 104 -25.23 -16.81 -13.35
N LEU A 105 -24.02 -16.62 -12.85
CA LEU A 105 -23.70 -15.51 -11.94
C LEU A 105 -23.48 -14.21 -12.74
N GLU A 106 -24.30 -13.20 -12.47
CA GLU A 106 -24.09 -11.83 -12.95
C GLU A 106 -23.07 -11.11 -12.05
N PHE A 107 -21.81 -11.10 -12.47
CA PHE A 107 -20.72 -10.44 -11.72
C PHE A 107 -20.19 -9.21 -12.45
N VAL A 108 -20.15 -8.08 -11.75
CA VAL A 108 -19.54 -6.84 -12.25
C VAL A 108 -18.10 -6.75 -11.73
N LYS A 109 -17.12 -6.83 -12.64
CA LYS A 109 -15.70 -6.73 -12.30
C LYS A 109 -15.29 -5.27 -12.16
N LEU A 110 -14.84 -4.89 -10.96
CA LEU A 110 -14.29 -3.56 -10.70
C LEU A 110 -12.81 -3.47 -11.12
N PRO A 111 -12.33 -2.28 -11.51
CA PRO A 111 -10.90 -2.05 -11.78
C PRO A 111 -10.08 -2.16 -10.48
N VAL A 112 -8.83 -2.57 -10.62
CA VAL A 112 -7.95 -2.89 -9.47
C VAL A 112 -7.77 -1.69 -8.54
N ASP A 113 -7.57 -0.49 -9.10
CA ASP A 113 -7.36 0.73 -8.32
C ASP A 113 -8.59 1.08 -7.45
N GLU A 114 -9.80 0.84 -7.97
CA GLU A 114 -11.04 1.06 -7.22
C GLU A 114 -11.26 -0.01 -6.16
N CYS A 115 -10.95 -1.28 -6.46
CA CYS A 115 -10.98 -2.36 -5.47
C CYS A 115 -10.08 -2.04 -4.28
N LEU A 116 -8.85 -1.58 -4.53
CA LEU A 116 -7.88 -1.20 -3.49
C LEU A 116 -8.39 -0.02 -2.65
N THR A 117 -8.96 1.00 -3.30
CA THR A 117 -9.48 2.17 -2.60
C THR A 117 -10.65 1.78 -1.68
N ARG A 118 -11.62 1.01 -2.19
CA ARG A 118 -12.79 0.56 -1.42
C ARG A 118 -12.41 -0.37 -0.27
N SER A 119 -11.44 -1.27 -0.49
CA SER A 119 -10.99 -2.20 0.56
C SER A 119 -10.27 -1.45 1.69
N GLU A 120 -9.43 -0.47 1.36
CA GLU A 120 -8.77 0.39 2.36
C GLU A 120 -9.78 1.20 3.18
N GLU A 121 -10.78 1.79 2.54
CA GLU A 121 -11.84 2.55 3.21
C GLU A 121 -12.65 1.67 4.15
N PHE A 122 -13.04 0.48 3.69
CA PHE A 122 -13.75 -0.50 4.49
C PHE A 122 -12.91 -0.96 5.70
N PHE A 123 -11.62 -1.23 5.50
CA PHE A 123 -10.70 -1.56 6.59
C PHE A 123 -10.61 -0.43 7.62
N LYS A 124 -10.42 0.81 7.17
CA LYS A 124 -10.37 1.99 8.05
C LYS A 124 -11.68 2.17 8.82
N LEU A 125 -12.83 1.88 8.22
CA LEU A 125 -14.14 1.89 8.88
C LEU A 125 -14.23 0.80 9.95
N MET A 126 -13.93 -0.45 9.59
CA MET A 126 -14.05 -1.60 10.50
C MET A 126 -13.06 -1.54 11.66
N ASN A 127 -11.86 -1.00 11.44
CA ASN A 127 -10.86 -0.81 12.50
C ASN A 127 -11.31 0.18 13.60
N LYS A 128 -12.24 1.09 13.29
CA LYS A 128 -12.82 2.00 14.28
C LYS A 128 -13.84 1.32 15.20
N ARG A 129 -14.40 0.18 14.80
CA ARG A 129 -15.40 -0.54 15.59
C ARG A 129 -14.82 -0.95 16.95
N ARG A 130 -15.58 -0.70 18.02
CA ARG A 130 -15.28 -1.14 19.39
C ARG A 130 -16.55 -1.70 20.01
N THR A 131 -16.41 -2.67 20.91
CA THR A 131 -17.54 -3.17 21.69
C THR A 131 -17.91 -2.15 22.75
N VAL A 132 -19.09 -1.53 22.60
CA VAL A 132 -19.64 -0.55 23.53
C VAL A 132 -20.58 -1.27 24.51
N ARG A 133 -20.47 -0.94 25.80
CA ARG A 133 -21.33 -1.51 26.88
C ARG A 133 -22.22 -0.46 27.55
N HIS A 134 -22.11 0.81 27.13
CA HIS A 134 -22.91 1.93 27.63
C HIS A 134 -23.59 2.60 26.45
N PHE A 135 -24.92 2.69 26.48
CA PHE A 135 -25.74 3.20 25.38
C PHE A 135 -26.43 4.51 25.80
N SER A 136 -26.71 5.36 24.82
CA SER A 136 -27.54 6.56 24.98
C SER A 136 -29.02 6.18 24.79
N ASP A 137 -29.93 6.93 25.43
CA ASP A 137 -31.39 6.78 25.26
C ASP A 137 -31.93 7.49 24.00
N GLU A 138 -31.05 8.05 23.17
CA GLU A 138 -31.41 8.70 21.92
C GLU A 138 -32.03 7.72 20.93
N THR A 139 -33.17 8.09 20.35
CA THR A 139 -33.90 7.25 19.39
C THR A 139 -33.20 7.18 18.04
N VAL A 140 -33.04 5.97 17.50
CA VAL A 140 -32.48 5.73 16.16
C VAL A 140 -33.61 5.46 15.14
N PRO A 141 -33.55 5.99 13.91
CA PRO A 141 -34.52 5.68 12.87
C PRO A 141 -34.65 4.17 12.59
N VAL A 142 -35.88 3.65 12.61
CA VAL A 142 -36.18 2.21 12.46
C VAL A 142 -35.70 1.66 11.11
N GLU A 143 -35.68 2.49 10.07
CA GLU A 143 -35.18 2.12 8.73
C GLU A 143 -33.72 1.65 8.76
N ILE A 144 -32.89 2.27 9.61
CA ILE A 144 -31.47 1.90 9.76
C ILE A 144 -31.38 0.48 10.34
N ILE A 145 -32.22 0.16 11.34
CA ILE A 145 -32.27 -1.15 11.98
C ILE A 145 -32.71 -2.21 10.96
N HIS A 146 -33.74 -1.93 10.16
CA HIS A 146 -34.18 -2.84 9.10
C HIS A 146 -33.07 -3.13 8.08
N ASN A 147 -32.31 -2.12 7.66
CA ASN A 147 -31.20 -2.32 6.72
C ASN A 147 -30.08 -3.17 7.32
N ILE A 148 -29.76 -3.00 8.61
CA ILE A 148 -28.78 -3.84 9.31
C ILE A 148 -29.25 -5.30 9.36
N ILE A 149 -30.53 -5.54 9.70
CA ILE A 149 -31.11 -6.89 9.73
C ILE A 149 -31.10 -7.54 8.34
N ARG A 150 -31.52 -6.80 7.30
CA ARG A 150 -31.45 -7.30 5.91
C ARG A 150 -30.03 -7.68 5.52
N THR A 151 -29.05 -6.87 5.91
CA THR A 151 -27.63 -7.15 5.63
C THR A 151 -27.17 -8.44 6.30
N ALA A 152 -27.62 -8.73 7.53
CA ALA A 152 -27.27 -9.96 8.25
C ALA A 152 -27.86 -11.22 7.60
N GLY A 153 -29.03 -11.13 6.95
CA GLY A 153 -29.68 -12.26 6.27
C GLY A 153 -29.11 -12.62 4.90
N ILE A 154 -28.08 -11.92 4.43
CA ILE A 154 -27.37 -12.26 3.18
C ILE A 154 -26.35 -13.39 3.39
N LEU A 155 -25.88 -13.59 4.63
CA LEU A 155 -24.78 -14.49 4.97
C LEU A 155 -25.22 -15.95 5.12
#